data_AF-A0A1Y0ND41-F1
#
_entry.id   AF-A0A1Y0ND41-F1
#
_cell.length_a   1.000
_cell.length_b   1.000
_cell.length_c   1.000
_cell.angle_alpha   90.00
_cell.angle_beta   90.00
_cell.angle_gamma   90.00
#
_symmetry.space_group_name_H-M   'P 1'
#
loop_
_entity.id
_entity.type
_entity.pdbx_description
1 polymer ?
#
loop_
_entity_poly.entity_id
_entity_poly.type
_entity_poly.pdbx_seq_one_letter_code
_entity_poly.pdbx_strand_id
1 'polypeptide(L)'
;MKRIFLTAFFVFGSLQASAVEFFKDGKPAPFEKGALVERWSTAGGYSIYTGGDLWRIVDVTTQVAGAINNADEINRGTVVLVNVDSNFQDQAVQVLTTNLSSASMDQFVTGSPCSGSHIVAVNKARGRDDNCMTINVRSVQSRPRDLLVFDVRIVNFKSAGRAYVVTFHILANALNFGDTTPADWTPAGLEASAERKALIARMRTWAESLQDAANKASDFSKPQDVFDNIPSYKTLAANP
;
A
#
# COMPACT_ATOMS: atom_id res chain seq x y z
N MET A 1 62.03 21.26 11.15
CA MET A 1 60.88 20.31 11.24
C MET A 1 59.62 21.02 10.78
N LYS A 2 59.12 20.72 9.58
CA LYS A 2 57.86 21.27 9.04
C LYS A 2 56.70 20.39 9.49
N ARG A 3 55.80 20.92 10.31
CA ARG A 3 54.54 20.25 10.68
C ARG A 3 53.54 20.50 9.55
N ILE A 4 53.16 19.43 8.84
CA ILE A 4 52.08 19.45 7.86
C ILE A 4 50.79 19.16 8.65
N PHE A 5 49.91 20.17 8.77
CA PHE A 5 48.55 20.00 9.23
C PHE A 5 47.73 19.43 8.07
N LEU A 6 47.33 18.16 8.17
CA LEU A 6 46.38 17.55 7.25
C LEU A 6 44.97 17.90 7.74
N THR A 7 44.33 18.89 7.12
CA THR A 7 42.92 19.20 7.37
C THR A 7 42.07 18.15 6.65
N ALA A 8 41.54 17.19 7.41
CA ALA A 8 40.53 16.26 6.89
C ALA A 8 39.23 17.04 6.64
N PHE A 9 38.94 17.33 5.37
CA PHE A 9 37.61 17.79 4.95
C PHE A 9 36.64 16.60 5.11
N PHE A 10 35.89 16.59 6.20
CA PHE A 10 34.68 15.79 6.29
C PHE A 10 33.65 16.39 5.34
N VAL A 11 33.56 15.86 4.12
CA VAL A 11 32.40 16.06 3.26
C VAL A 11 31.26 15.29 3.91
N PHE A 12 30.52 15.95 4.80
CA PHE A 12 29.15 15.55 5.13
C PHE A 12 28.32 15.78 3.86
N GLY A 13 28.36 14.79 2.96
CA GLY A 13 27.36 14.67 1.92
C GLY A 13 26.03 14.46 2.62
N SER A 14 25.29 15.54 2.83
CA SER A 14 23.88 15.49 3.16
C SER A 14 23.20 14.75 2.01
N LEU A 15 22.96 13.44 2.19
CA LEU A 15 21.99 12.69 1.41
C LEU A 15 20.65 13.36 1.67
N GLN A 16 20.35 14.43 0.92
CA GLN A 16 19.01 14.98 0.86
C GLN A 16 18.16 13.93 0.18
N ALA A 17 17.54 13.10 1.01
CA ALA A 17 16.57 12.13 0.58
C ALA A 17 15.41 12.91 -0.04
N SER A 18 15.42 12.95 -1.37
CA SER A 18 14.45 13.69 -2.16
C SER A 18 13.32 12.73 -2.48
N ALA A 19 12.08 13.22 -2.41
CA ALA A 19 10.91 12.48 -2.87
C ALA A 19 11.19 11.82 -4.24
N VAL A 20 11.03 10.51 -4.33
CA VAL A 20 11.40 9.73 -5.53
C VAL A 20 10.15 9.49 -6.36
N GLU A 21 10.24 9.72 -7.67
CA GLU A 21 9.29 9.20 -8.65
C GLU A 21 9.77 7.84 -9.13
N PHE A 22 8.99 6.78 -8.86
CA PHE A 22 9.34 5.40 -9.21
C PHE A 22 9.19 5.08 -10.69
N PHE A 23 8.48 5.91 -11.46
CA PHE A 23 8.29 5.71 -12.89
C PHE A 23 8.60 6.97 -13.69
N LYS A 24 9.62 6.89 -14.54
CA LYS A 24 9.98 7.95 -15.48
C LYS A 24 9.63 7.53 -16.89
N ASP A 25 8.89 8.37 -17.60
CA ASP A 25 8.47 8.14 -18.99
C ASP A 25 7.79 6.76 -19.19
N GLY A 26 6.98 6.35 -18.21
CA GLY A 26 6.23 5.09 -18.24
C GLY A 26 7.07 3.83 -17.97
N LYS A 27 8.31 3.97 -17.49
CA LYS A 27 9.23 2.86 -17.18
C LYS A 27 9.71 2.95 -15.73
N PRO A 28 10.09 1.83 -15.09
CA PRO A 28 10.70 1.86 -13.76
C PRO A 28 11.95 2.75 -13.77
N ALA A 29 12.02 3.71 -12.86
CA ALA A 29 13.24 4.45 -12.58
C ALA A 29 14.26 3.54 -11.86
N PRO A 30 15.58 3.79 -11.97
CA PRO A 30 16.56 3.06 -11.18
C PRO A 30 16.28 3.19 -9.69
N PHE A 31 16.33 2.07 -8.97
CA PHE A 31 16.16 2.03 -7.52
C PHE A 31 17.14 1.03 -6.89
N GLU A 32 17.41 1.21 -5.61
CA GLU A 32 18.17 0.25 -4.81
C GLU A 32 17.21 -0.58 -3.95
N LYS A 33 17.27 -1.90 -4.09
CA LYS A 33 16.46 -2.80 -3.27
C LYS A 33 16.85 -2.66 -1.79
N GLY A 34 15.87 -2.45 -0.93
CA GLY A 34 16.05 -2.21 0.50
C GLY A 34 16.20 -0.73 0.87
N ALA A 35 16.33 0.18 -0.10
CA ALA A 35 16.33 1.62 0.17
C ALA A 35 14.99 2.08 0.74
N LEU A 36 15.05 3.10 1.61
CA LEU A 36 13.87 3.65 2.26
C LEU A 36 13.02 4.44 1.26
N VAL A 37 11.70 4.33 1.42
CA VAL A 37 10.75 5.18 0.71
C VAL A 37 10.59 6.47 1.49
N GLU A 38 10.99 7.56 0.87
CA GLU A 38 10.81 8.88 1.45
C GLU A 38 9.34 9.28 1.45
N ARG A 39 8.97 10.11 2.44
CA ARG A 39 7.68 10.79 2.42
C ARG A 39 7.59 11.59 1.10
N TRP A 40 6.38 11.78 0.57
CA TRP A 40 6.14 12.42 -0.74
C TRP A 40 6.66 11.66 -1.98
N SER A 41 7.21 10.45 -1.85
CA SER A 41 7.51 9.62 -3.03
C SER A 41 6.24 9.28 -3.81
N THR A 42 6.38 9.14 -5.12
CA THR A 42 5.27 8.93 -6.06
C THR A 42 5.47 7.71 -6.95
N ALA A 43 4.35 7.12 -7.38
CA ALA A 43 4.31 6.07 -8.40
C ALA A 43 3.44 6.54 -9.57
N GLY A 44 4.04 7.04 -10.65
CA GLY A 44 3.31 7.62 -11.78
C GLY A 44 2.66 8.96 -11.42
N GLY A 45 3.30 9.73 -10.53
CA GLY A 45 2.80 10.96 -9.94
C GLY A 45 1.77 10.78 -8.82
N TYR A 46 1.31 9.56 -8.56
CA TYR A 46 0.38 9.28 -7.46
C TYR A 46 1.16 9.13 -6.16
N SER A 47 0.74 9.85 -5.13
CA SER A 47 1.33 9.82 -3.78
C SER A 47 1.29 8.41 -3.20
N ILE A 48 2.33 8.04 -2.46
CA ILE A 48 2.41 6.73 -1.81
C ILE A 48 2.14 6.91 -0.31
N TYR A 49 1.22 6.14 0.24
CA TYR A 49 1.05 6.07 1.68
C TYR A 49 2.32 5.49 2.31
N THR A 50 2.91 6.22 3.26
CA THR A 50 4.00 5.71 4.11
C THR A 50 3.59 5.60 5.58
N GLY A 51 2.56 6.34 6.04
CA GLY A 51 2.11 6.32 7.43
C GLY A 51 3.16 6.75 8.47
N GLY A 52 4.25 7.40 8.03
CA GLY A 52 5.41 7.70 8.86
C GLY A 52 6.32 6.49 9.14
N ASP A 53 6.07 5.35 8.51
CA ASP A 53 6.83 4.13 8.67
C ASP A 53 8.04 4.04 7.74
N LEU A 54 9.03 3.24 8.16
CA LEU A 54 10.23 2.92 7.39
C LEU A 54 9.95 1.82 6.36
N TRP A 55 9.24 2.16 5.28
CA TRP A 55 9.03 1.27 4.14
C TRP A 55 10.30 1.14 3.30
N ARG A 56 10.58 -0.07 2.83
CA ARG A 56 11.74 -0.38 1.98
C ARG A 56 11.29 -0.91 0.64
N ILE A 57 11.96 -0.50 -0.42
CA ILE A 57 11.63 -0.92 -1.79
C ILE A 57 12.06 -2.38 -2.00
N VAL A 58 11.14 -3.22 -2.45
CA VAL A 58 11.40 -4.62 -2.80
C VAL A 58 11.50 -4.78 -4.30
N ASP A 59 10.56 -4.19 -5.02
CA ASP A 59 10.43 -4.33 -6.48
C ASP A 59 9.67 -3.15 -7.09
N VAL A 60 10.00 -2.84 -8.34
CA VAL A 60 9.32 -1.81 -9.15
C VAL A 60 9.19 -2.34 -10.58
N THR A 61 7.97 -2.61 -11.01
CA THR A 61 7.69 -3.25 -12.30
C THR A 61 6.62 -2.52 -13.08
N THR A 62 6.56 -2.77 -14.38
CA THR A 62 5.50 -2.28 -15.26
C THR A 62 4.81 -3.42 -15.97
N GLN A 63 3.52 -3.27 -16.20
CA GLN A 63 2.72 -4.21 -16.99
C GLN A 63 1.73 -3.44 -17.86
N VAL A 64 1.51 -3.92 -19.07
CA VAL A 64 0.39 -3.45 -19.89
C VAL A 64 -0.84 -4.21 -19.40
N ALA A 65 -1.79 -3.50 -18.80
CA ALA A 65 -3.09 -4.09 -18.50
C ALA A 65 -3.87 -4.18 -19.82
N GLY A 66 -4.32 -5.39 -20.16
CA GLY A 66 -5.16 -5.62 -21.33
C GLY A 66 -6.44 -4.79 -21.27
N ALA A 67 -7.04 -4.56 -22.43
CA ALA A 67 -8.31 -3.85 -22.54
C ALA A 67 -9.41 -4.55 -21.71
N ILE A 68 -10.12 -3.77 -20.89
CA ILE A 68 -11.26 -4.24 -20.07
C ILE A 68 -12.43 -3.30 -20.31
N ASN A 69 -13.61 -3.86 -20.57
CA ASN A 69 -14.80 -3.11 -20.96
C ASN A 69 -14.54 -2.23 -22.19
N ASN A 70 -14.69 -0.92 -22.08
CA ASN A 70 -14.41 0.03 -23.15
C ASN A 70 -13.06 0.75 -22.98
N ALA A 71 -12.22 0.32 -22.03
CA ALA A 71 -10.90 0.90 -21.83
C ALA A 71 -9.88 0.26 -22.77
N ASP A 72 -9.08 1.11 -23.40
CA ASP A 72 -7.88 0.73 -24.15
C ASP A 72 -6.85 0.11 -23.19
N GLU A 73 -5.78 -0.43 -23.77
CA GLU A 73 -4.64 -0.90 -22.99
C GLU A 73 -3.99 0.25 -22.21
N ILE A 74 -3.73 0.02 -20.92
CA ILE A 74 -3.14 1.03 -20.04
C ILE A 74 -1.87 0.46 -19.43
N ASN A 75 -0.76 1.17 -19.60
CA ASN A 75 0.47 0.84 -18.91
C ASN A 75 0.30 1.14 -17.42
N ARG A 76 0.58 0.16 -16.56
CA ARG A 76 0.50 0.26 -15.11
C ARG A 76 1.85 0.00 -14.49
N GLY A 77 2.17 0.76 -13.46
CA GLY A 77 3.34 0.57 -12.62
C GLY A 77 2.93 -0.11 -11.32
N THR A 78 3.76 -1.02 -10.83
CA THR A 78 3.60 -1.63 -9.51
C THR A 78 4.85 -1.39 -8.68
N VAL A 79 4.68 -0.90 -7.45
CA VAL A 79 5.72 -0.75 -6.44
C VAL A 79 5.41 -1.70 -5.29
N VAL A 80 6.37 -2.56 -4.94
CA VAL A 80 6.28 -3.46 -3.80
C VAL A 80 7.20 -2.95 -2.70
N LEU A 81 6.63 -2.70 -1.53
CA LEU A 81 7.32 -2.18 -0.35
C LEU A 81 7.19 -3.16 0.81
N VAL A 82 8.20 -3.23 1.66
CA VAL A 82 8.16 -4.02 2.90
C VAL A 82 8.45 -3.14 4.10
N ASN A 83 7.72 -3.35 5.19
CA ASN A 83 8.04 -2.83 6.50
C ASN A 83 8.62 -3.96 7.36
N VAL A 84 9.77 -3.71 7.97
CA VAL A 84 10.45 -4.65 8.86
C VAL A 84 10.58 -4.05 10.27
N ASP A 85 10.61 -4.91 11.29
CA ASP A 85 10.87 -4.48 12.67
C ASP A 85 12.37 -4.23 12.93
N SER A 86 12.72 -3.93 14.18
CA SER A 86 14.11 -3.72 14.60
C SER A 86 14.99 -4.98 14.49
N ASN A 87 14.39 -6.16 14.35
CA ASN A 87 15.08 -7.44 14.17
C ASN A 87 15.09 -7.88 12.69
N PHE A 88 14.72 -7.00 11.76
CA PHE A 88 14.59 -7.27 10.33
C PHE A 88 13.57 -8.37 9.99
N GLN A 89 12.55 -8.55 10.83
CA GLN A 89 11.42 -9.42 10.52
C GLN A 89 10.34 -8.63 9.79
N ASP A 90 9.88 -9.15 8.66
CA ASP A 90 8.75 -8.59 7.91
C ASP A 90 7.53 -8.43 8.82
N GLN A 91 6.93 -7.25 8.79
CA GLN A 91 5.71 -6.92 9.55
C GLN A 91 4.54 -6.70 8.60
N ALA A 92 4.81 -6.03 7.46
CA ALA A 92 3.83 -5.79 6.43
C ALA A 92 4.47 -5.65 5.04
N VAL A 93 3.70 -5.96 4.01
CA VAL A 93 4.04 -5.67 2.60
C VAL A 93 2.95 -4.77 2.02
N GLN A 94 3.34 -3.74 1.30
CA GLN A 94 2.45 -2.87 0.54
C GLN A 94 2.72 -3.07 -0.95
N VAL A 95 1.67 -3.39 -1.71
CA VAL A 95 1.71 -3.49 -3.17
C VAL A 95 0.83 -2.39 -3.73
N LEU A 96 1.44 -1.37 -4.33
CA LEU A 96 0.74 -0.27 -4.98
C LEU A 96 0.82 -0.43 -6.50
N THR A 97 -0.31 -0.43 -7.17
CA THR A 97 -0.41 -0.37 -8.63
C THR A 97 -1.13 0.90 -9.07
N THR A 98 -0.52 1.65 -9.98
CA THR A 98 -1.07 2.89 -10.55
C THR A 98 -0.97 2.89 -12.07
N ASN A 99 -1.77 3.70 -12.76
CA ASN A 99 -1.61 3.90 -14.21
C ASN A 99 -0.45 4.86 -14.51
N LEU A 100 0.35 4.54 -15.53
CA LEU A 100 1.46 5.35 -16.03
C LEU A 100 1.12 6.09 -17.32
N SER A 101 0.05 5.67 -17.99
CA SER A 101 -0.57 6.36 -19.11
C SER A 101 -2.01 6.71 -18.80
N SER A 102 -2.57 7.64 -19.58
CA SER A 102 -3.97 8.05 -19.49
C SER A 102 -4.71 7.59 -20.75
N ALA A 103 -5.95 7.17 -20.57
CA ALA A 103 -6.87 6.89 -21.66
C ALA A 103 -7.78 8.11 -21.96
N SER A 104 -8.64 8.01 -22.99
CA SER A 104 -9.70 8.99 -23.22
C SER A 104 -10.65 9.08 -22.01
N MET A 105 -11.21 10.27 -21.76
CA MET A 105 -12.14 10.54 -20.65
C MET A 105 -13.36 9.61 -20.62
N ASP A 106 -13.78 9.13 -21.79
CA ASP A 106 -14.95 8.25 -21.94
C ASP A 106 -14.65 6.77 -21.60
N GLN A 107 -13.38 6.44 -21.36
CA GLN A 107 -12.94 5.09 -21.01
C GLN A 107 -12.95 4.86 -19.51
N PHE A 108 -13.47 3.70 -19.10
CA PHE A 108 -13.62 3.33 -17.71
C PHE A 108 -13.44 1.83 -17.51
N VAL A 109 -13.01 1.45 -16.31
CA VAL A 109 -12.90 0.06 -15.87
C VAL A 109 -13.85 -0.11 -14.69
N THR A 110 -14.76 -1.08 -14.78
CA THR A 110 -15.65 -1.51 -13.69
C THR A 110 -15.46 -3.00 -13.51
N GLY A 111 -15.06 -3.42 -12.31
CA GLY A 111 -14.73 -4.82 -12.02
C GLY A 111 -15.47 -5.41 -10.83
N SER A 112 -16.42 -4.68 -10.23
CA SER A 112 -17.10 -5.09 -8.99
C SER A 112 -16.12 -5.60 -7.91
N PRO A 113 -15.06 -4.83 -7.57
CA PRO A 113 -13.97 -5.30 -6.70
C PRO A 113 -14.37 -5.65 -5.25
N CYS A 114 -15.59 -5.30 -4.84
CA CYS A 114 -16.17 -5.62 -3.54
C CYS A 114 -17.08 -6.87 -3.57
N SER A 115 -17.19 -7.55 -4.71
CA SER A 115 -18.00 -8.76 -4.83
C SER A 115 -17.30 -9.97 -4.20
N GLY A 116 -18.09 -10.88 -3.64
CA GLY A 116 -17.60 -12.08 -2.98
C GLY A 116 -17.71 -12.02 -1.46
N SER A 117 -17.08 -13.00 -0.80
CA SER A 117 -17.05 -13.09 0.66
C SER A 117 -15.83 -12.38 1.21
N HIS A 118 -16.05 -11.47 2.16
CA HIS A 118 -15.01 -10.72 2.85
C HIS A 118 -15.34 -10.63 4.33
N ILE A 119 -14.31 -10.45 5.18
CA ILE A 119 -14.54 -10.12 6.59
C ILE A 119 -15.17 -8.73 6.69
N VAL A 120 -14.63 -7.79 5.92
CA VAL A 120 -15.17 -6.44 5.75
C VAL A 120 -15.14 -6.10 4.27
N ALA A 121 -16.23 -5.51 3.77
CA ALA A 121 -16.28 -4.89 2.46
C ALA A 121 -16.99 -3.54 2.57
N VAL A 122 -16.38 -2.49 2.02
CA VAL A 122 -16.93 -1.13 1.98
C VAL A 122 -16.91 -0.65 0.54
N ASN A 123 -18.11 -0.57 -0.04
CA ASN A 123 -18.30 -0.11 -1.41
C ASN A 123 -18.79 1.35 -1.40
N LYS A 124 -17.95 2.25 -1.91
CA LYS A 124 -18.22 3.68 -2.10
C LYS A 124 -18.29 4.04 -3.60
N ALA A 125 -18.51 3.06 -4.49
CA ALA A 125 -18.60 3.28 -5.94
C ALA A 125 -19.65 4.33 -6.29
N ARG A 126 -19.38 5.11 -7.36
CA ARG A 126 -20.29 6.15 -7.84
C ARG A 126 -20.30 6.17 -9.36
N GLY A 127 -21.46 5.91 -9.95
CA GLY A 127 -21.60 5.87 -11.41
C GLY A 127 -20.73 4.77 -12.02
N ARG A 128 -19.71 5.16 -12.78
CA ARG A 128 -18.77 4.24 -13.46
C ARG A 128 -17.45 4.06 -12.70
N ASP A 129 -17.27 4.77 -11.59
CA ASP A 129 -16.04 4.70 -10.81
C ASP A 129 -16.16 3.61 -9.74
N ASP A 130 -15.19 2.69 -9.72
CA ASP A 130 -15.02 1.74 -8.63
C ASP A 130 -14.33 2.43 -7.46
N ASN A 131 -14.88 2.26 -6.26
CA ASN A 131 -14.23 2.65 -5.01
C ASN A 131 -14.57 1.60 -3.94
N CYS A 132 -13.64 0.69 -3.71
CA CYS A 132 -13.85 -0.46 -2.86
C CYS A 132 -12.70 -0.66 -1.89
N MET A 133 -13.03 -1.02 -0.66
CA MET A 133 -12.10 -1.52 0.35
C MET A 133 -12.56 -2.89 0.83
N THR A 134 -11.64 -3.86 0.91
CA THR A 134 -11.90 -5.17 1.49
C THR A 134 -10.83 -5.54 2.52
N ILE A 135 -11.25 -6.30 3.53
CA ILE A 135 -10.36 -6.94 4.50
C ILE A 135 -10.63 -8.43 4.46
N ASN A 136 -9.57 -9.21 4.27
CA ASN A 136 -9.59 -10.67 4.28
C ASN A 136 -8.47 -11.19 5.18
N VAL A 137 -8.54 -12.48 5.51
CA VAL A 137 -7.44 -13.20 6.14
C VAL A 137 -7.05 -14.39 5.27
N ARG A 138 -5.76 -14.71 5.23
CA ARG A 138 -5.27 -15.95 4.60
C ARG A 138 -4.06 -16.50 5.34
N SER A 139 -3.83 -17.80 5.17
CA SER A 139 -2.55 -18.43 5.54
C SER A 139 -1.57 -18.31 4.38
N VAL A 140 -0.33 -17.94 4.68
CA VAL A 140 0.79 -17.93 3.75
C VAL A 140 1.86 -18.88 4.26
N GLN A 141 2.20 -19.86 3.44
CA GLN A 141 3.19 -20.86 3.81
C GLN A 141 4.60 -20.23 3.83
N SER A 142 5.22 -20.17 5.01
CA SER A 142 6.59 -19.66 5.19
C SER A 142 7.39 -20.63 6.05
N ARG A 143 8.11 -21.57 5.42
CA ARG A 143 8.79 -22.65 6.16
C ARG A 143 9.68 -22.08 7.29
N PRO A 144 9.50 -22.51 8.56
CA PRO A 144 8.80 -23.73 9.01
C PRO A 144 7.34 -23.55 9.49
N ARG A 145 6.71 -22.37 9.36
CA ARG A 145 5.37 -22.09 9.91
C ARG A 145 4.45 -21.43 8.90
N ASP A 146 3.16 -21.71 9.02
CA ASP A 146 2.16 -20.93 8.32
C ASP A 146 2.03 -19.57 8.99
N LEU A 147 2.12 -18.51 8.20
CA LEU A 147 1.93 -17.13 8.66
C LEU A 147 0.50 -16.70 8.34
N LEU A 148 -0.21 -16.23 9.35
CA LEU A 148 -1.51 -15.61 9.14
C LEU A 148 -1.32 -14.16 8.68
N VAL A 149 -2.01 -13.78 7.60
CA VAL A 149 -1.88 -12.46 6.97
C VAL A 149 -3.27 -11.85 6.82
N PHE A 150 -3.38 -10.58 7.23
CA PHE A 150 -4.49 -9.73 6.87
C PHE A 150 -4.23 -9.03 5.54
N ASP A 151 -5.12 -9.23 4.59
CA ASP A 151 -5.10 -8.56 3.31
C ASP A 151 -6.09 -7.39 3.34
N VAL A 152 -5.58 -6.17 3.39
CA VAL A 152 -6.39 -4.95 3.23
C VAL A 152 -6.18 -4.44 1.82
N ARG A 153 -7.22 -4.52 0.99
CA ARG A 153 -7.16 -4.13 -0.42
C ARG A 153 -8.09 -2.96 -0.70
N ILE A 154 -7.55 -1.93 -1.33
CA ILE A 154 -8.29 -0.78 -1.82
C ILE A 154 -8.15 -0.72 -3.33
N VAL A 155 -9.28 -0.56 -4.03
CA VAL A 155 -9.36 -0.45 -5.48
C VAL A 155 -10.12 0.82 -5.82
N ASN A 156 -9.42 1.74 -6.48
CA ASN A 156 -10.01 2.91 -7.11
C ASN A 156 -9.77 2.88 -8.61
N PHE A 157 -10.84 2.74 -9.39
CA PHE A 157 -10.82 2.98 -10.83
C PHE A 157 -11.72 4.16 -11.14
N LYS A 158 -11.21 5.09 -11.94
CA LYS A 158 -11.95 6.26 -12.41
C LYS A 158 -11.85 6.39 -13.93
N SER A 159 -12.61 7.35 -14.48
CA SER A 159 -12.51 7.79 -15.88
C SER A 159 -11.07 8.00 -16.36
N ALA A 160 -10.85 8.04 -17.69
CA ALA A 160 -9.52 8.14 -18.30
C ALA A 160 -8.55 7.03 -17.85
N GLY A 161 -9.11 5.91 -17.38
CA GLY A 161 -8.34 4.75 -16.97
C GLY A 161 -7.47 4.95 -15.72
N ARG A 162 -7.77 5.97 -14.92
CA ARG A 162 -7.05 6.22 -13.67
C ARG A 162 -7.25 5.06 -12.71
N ALA A 163 -6.15 4.50 -12.22
CA ALA A 163 -6.13 3.38 -11.32
C ALA A 163 -5.25 3.71 -10.11
N TYR A 164 -5.79 3.49 -8.93
CA TYR A 164 -5.01 3.44 -7.69
C TYR A 164 -5.45 2.20 -6.93
N VAL A 165 -4.61 1.17 -6.95
CA VAL A 165 -4.87 -0.10 -6.28
C VAL A 165 -3.78 -0.32 -5.27
N VAL A 166 -4.12 -0.38 -3.98
CA VAL A 166 -3.15 -0.68 -2.94
C VAL A 166 -3.59 -1.89 -2.14
N THR A 167 -2.68 -2.83 -1.91
CA THR A 167 -2.88 -3.98 -1.04
C THR A 167 -1.85 -3.95 0.07
N PHE A 168 -2.30 -4.02 1.32
CA PHE A 168 -1.46 -4.28 2.47
C PHE A 168 -1.62 -5.73 2.89
N HIS A 169 -0.50 -6.42 3.01
CA HIS A 169 -0.38 -7.74 3.61
C HIS A 169 0.25 -7.55 4.99
N ILE A 170 -0.56 -7.53 6.04
CA ILE A 170 -0.09 -7.28 7.42
C ILE A 170 -0.06 -8.62 8.14
N LEU A 171 1.10 -9.00 8.68
CA LEU A 171 1.19 -10.25 9.44
C LEU A 171 0.41 -10.13 10.75
N ALA A 172 -0.32 -11.17 11.13
CA ALA A 172 -1.12 -11.16 12.36
C ALA A 172 -0.24 -11.03 13.62
N ASN A 173 0.99 -11.55 13.60
CA ASN A 173 1.94 -11.39 14.71
C ASN A 173 2.32 -9.90 14.94
N ALA A 174 2.43 -9.11 13.87
CA ALA A 174 2.68 -7.66 13.96
C ALA A 174 1.54 -6.91 14.67
N LEU A 175 0.36 -7.54 14.77
CA LEU A 175 -0.84 -6.99 15.42
C LEU A 175 -1.15 -7.67 16.75
N ASN A 176 -0.26 -8.51 17.28
CA ASN A 176 -0.43 -9.32 18.50
C ASN A 176 -1.46 -10.47 18.39
N PHE A 177 -1.70 -11.00 17.19
CA PHE A 177 -2.60 -12.14 16.94
C PHE A 177 -1.89 -13.32 16.24
N GLY A 178 -0.59 -13.49 16.53
CA GLY A 178 0.27 -14.48 15.85
C GLY A 178 -0.05 -15.95 16.15
N ASP A 179 -0.89 -16.21 17.14
CA ASP A 179 -1.36 -17.54 17.56
C ASP A 179 -2.72 -17.91 16.95
N THR A 180 -3.35 -17.01 16.19
CA THR A 180 -4.64 -17.25 15.56
C THR A 180 -4.51 -17.97 14.21
N THR A 181 -5.61 -18.59 13.77
CA THR A 181 -5.73 -19.32 12.50
C THR A 181 -6.81 -18.69 11.61
N PRO A 182 -6.93 -19.04 10.31
CA PRO A 182 -8.01 -18.50 9.48
C PRO A 182 -9.43 -18.76 10.03
N ALA A 183 -9.64 -19.87 10.76
CA ALA A 183 -10.93 -20.22 11.35
C ALA A 183 -11.37 -19.19 12.41
N ASP A 184 -10.40 -18.55 13.07
CA ASP A 184 -10.62 -17.54 14.11
C ASP A 184 -11.22 -16.24 13.60
N TRP A 185 -11.18 -16.01 12.28
CA TRP A 185 -11.64 -14.78 11.64
C TRP A 185 -12.89 -15.00 10.78
N THR A 186 -13.57 -16.13 10.98
CA THR A 186 -14.92 -16.37 10.48
C THR A 186 -15.95 -15.61 11.32
N PRO A 187 -17.20 -15.44 10.87
CA PRO A 187 -18.24 -14.81 11.69
C PRO A 187 -18.37 -15.44 13.09
N ALA A 188 -18.35 -16.77 13.17
CA ALA A 188 -18.40 -17.48 14.46
C ALA A 188 -17.15 -17.23 15.33
N GLY A 189 -15.96 -17.21 14.72
CA GLY A 189 -14.71 -16.91 15.42
C GLY A 189 -14.68 -15.48 15.99
N LEU A 190 -15.16 -14.51 15.21
CA LEU A 190 -15.29 -13.12 15.66
C LEU A 190 -16.31 -13.00 16.80
N GLU A 191 -17.46 -13.68 16.71
CA GLU A 191 -18.44 -13.70 17.80
C GLU A 191 -17.87 -14.22 19.12
N ALA A 192 -16.89 -15.13 19.06
CA ALA A 192 -16.25 -15.73 20.22
C ALA A 192 -15.12 -14.89 20.87
N SER A 193 -14.76 -13.71 20.35
CA SER A 193 -13.71 -12.87 20.96
C SER A 193 -13.94 -11.38 20.76
N ALA A 194 -13.99 -10.66 21.88
CA ALA A 194 -14.09 -9.21 21.87
C ALA A 194 -12.82 -8.56 21.30
N GLU A 195 -11.62 -9.10 21.54
CA GLU A 195 -10.38 -8.50 21.02
C GLU A 195 -10.32 -8.61 19.49
N ARG A 196 -10.70 -9.76 18.91
CA ARG A 196 -10.73 -9.93 17.44
C ARG A 196 -11.73 -8.99 16.78
N LYS A 197 -12.93 -8.83 17.38
CA LYS A 197 -13.91 -7.82 16.93
C LYS A 197 -13.35 -6.40 17.00
N ALA A 198 -12.69 -6.05 18.10
CA ALA A 198 -12.09 -4.74 18.27
C ALA A 198 -10.97 -4.48 17.24
N LEU A 199 -10.15 -5.48 16.92
CA LEU A 199 -9.15 -5.37 15.86
C LEU A 199 -9.82 -5.08 14.50
N ILE A 200 -10.82 -5.89 14.11
CA ILE A 200 -11.51 -5.68 12.82
C ILE A 200 -12.17 -4.30 12.75
N ALA A 201 -12.74 -3.81 13.85
CA ALA A 201 -13.27 -2.45 13.92
C ALA A 201 -12.18 -1.39 13.70
N ARG A 202 -11.03 -1.50 14.39
CA ARG A 202 -9.89 -0.58 14.19
C ARG A 202 -9.33 -0.64 12.77
N MET A 203 -9.16 -1.85 12.24
CA MET A 203 -8.69 -2.09 10.87
C MET A 203 -9.64 -1.46 9.85
N ARG A 204 -10.95 -1.62 10.05
CA ARG A 204 -11.97 -1.00 9.20
C ARG A 204 -11.84 0.52 9.22
N THR A 205 -11.79 1.14 10.40
CA THR A 205 -11.66 2.61 10.51
C THR A 205 -10.40 3.15 9.85
N TRP A 206 -9.26 2.48 10.07
CA TRP A 206 -8.01 2.82 9.40
C TRP A 206 -8.11 2.67 7.87
N ALA A 207 -8.63 1.53 7.39
CA ALA A 207 -8.73 1.22 5.97
C ALA A 207 -9.75 2.12 5.25
N GLU A 208 -10.85 2.53 5.89
CA GLU A 208 -11.80 3.50 5.33
C GLU A 208 -11.15 4.88 5.17
N SER A 209 -10.33 5.32 6.14
CA SER A 209 -9.57 6.58 6.04
C SER A 209 -8.56 6.53 4.90
N LEU A 210 -7.87 5.40 4.77
CA LEU A 210 -6.93 5.15 3.68
C LEU A 210 -7.64 5.08 2.32
N GLN A 211 -8.83 4.49 2.24
CA GLN A 211 -9.67 4.44 1.04
C GLN A 211 -10.09 5.84 0.58
N ASP A 212 -10.48 6.72 1.50
CA ASP A 212 -10.85 8.09 1.17
C ASP A 212 -9.64 8.89 0.65
N ALA A 213 -8.48 8.73 1.29
CA ALA A 213 -7.22 9.32 0.83
C ALA A 213 -6.77 8.77 -0.53
N ALA A 214 -6.85 7.45 -0.76
CA ALA A 214 -6.53 6.81 -2.04
C ALA A 214 -7.46 7.26 -3.17
N ASN A 215 -8.76 7.38 -2.88
CA ASN A 215 -9.72 7.95 -3.81
C ASN A 215 -9.32 9.39 -4.18
N LYS A 216 -8.88 10.22 -3.22
CA LYS A 216 -8.38 11.58 -3.50
C LYS A 216 -7.05 11.57 -4.26
N ALA A 217 -6.12 10.66 -3.94
CA ALA A 217 -4.85 10.49 -4.63
C ALA A 217 -5.06 10.23 -6.13
N SER A 218 -6.14 9.52 -6.48
CA SER A 218 -6.50 9.19 -7.86
C SER A 218 -7.13 10.34 -8.67
N ASP A 219 -7.27 11.54 -8.09
CA ASP A 219 -7.75 12.72 -8.80
C ASP A 219 -6.69 13.24 -9.81
N PHE A 220 -7.14 13.99 -10.82
CA PHE A 220 -6.25 14.56 -11.84
C PHE A 220 -5.14 15.46 -11.28
N SER A 221 -5.42 16.17 -10.18
CA SER A 221 -4.44 17.06 -9.54
C SER A 221 -3.35 16.30 -8.78
N LYS A 222 -3.51 14.98 -8.56
CA LYS A 222 -2.57 14.09 -7.85
C LYS A 222 -1.96 14.75 -6.58
N PRO A 223 -2.80 15.16 -5.62
CA PRO A 223 -2.35 15.86 -4.42
C PRO A 223 -1.40 15.00 -3.56
N GLN A 224 -0.31 15.62 -3.08
CA GLN A 224 0.80 14.93 -2.40
C GLN A 224 0.59 14.72 -0.89
N ASP A 225 -0.36 15.42 -0.30
CA ASP A 225 -0.62 15.51 1.14
C ASP A 225 -1.81 14.65 1.61
N VAL A 226 -2.48 13.93 0.69
CA VAL A 226 -3.70 13.17 0.99
C VAL A 226 -3.54 12.11 2.08
N PHE A 227 -2.32 11.64 2.33
CA PHE A 227 -2.02 10.63 3.34
C PHE A 227 -1.46 11.21 4.65
N ASP A 228 -1.25 12.52 4.76
CA ASP A 228 -0.54 13.14 5.89
C ASP A 228 -1.22 12.90 7.25
N ASN A 229 -2.55 12.74 7.26
CA ASN A 229 -3.33 12.53 8.48
C ASN A 229 -3.75 11.06 8.69
N ILE A 230 -3.24 10.14 7.86
CA ILE A 230 -3.56 8.71 7.98
C ILE A 230 -2.51 8.06 8.89
N PRO A 231 -2.89 7.53 10.07
CA PRO A 231 -1.94 6.94 10.99
C PRO A 231 -1.29 5.69 10.39
N SER A 232 -0.12 5.34 10.90
CA SER A 232 0.57 4.06 10.62
C SER A 232 -0.36 2.87 10.86
N TYR A 233 -0.25 1.81 10.05
CA TYR A 233 -0.93 0.54 10.33
C TYR A 233 -0.50 -0.06 11.68
N LYS A 234 0.67 0.31 12.22
CA LYS A 234 1.14 -0.17 13.53
C LYS A 234 0.25 0.30 14.68
N THR A 235 -0.54 1.36 14.50
CA THR A 235 -1.53 1.78 15.52
C THR A 235 -2.65 0.76 15.70
N LEU A 236 -2.80 -0.20 14.78
CA LEU A 236 -3.76 -1.30 14.89
C LEU A 236 -3.42 -2.27 16.02
N ALA A 237 -2.14 -2.39 16.36
CA ALA A 237 -1.63 -3.23 17.44
C ALA A 237 -1.94 -2.67 18.84
N ALA A 238 -2.52 -1.46 18.93
CA ALA A 238 -2.78 -0.78 20.20
C ALA A 238 -3.68 -1.58 21.16
N ASN A 239 -3.30 -1.49 22.44
CA ASN A 239 -3.53 -2.40 23.58
C ASN A 239 -4.94 -3.01 23.73
N PRO A 240 -5.06 -4.31 24.07
CA PRO A 240 -6.29 -4.85 24.66
C PRO A 240 -6.68 -4.10 25.95
#